data_AF-A0A133VAU7-F1
#
_entry.id   AF-A0A133VAU7-F1
#
_cell.length_a   1.000
_cell.length_b   1.000
_cell.length_c   1.000
_cell.angle_alpha   90.00
_cell.angle_beta   90.00
_cell.angle_gamma   90.00
#
_symmetry.space_group_name_H-M   'P 1'
#
loop_
_entity.id
_entity.type
_entity.pdbx_description
1 polymer ?
#
loop_
_entity_poly.entity_id
_entity_poly.type
_entity_poly.pdbx_seq_one_letter_code
_entity_poly.pdbx_strand_id
1 'polypeptide(L)'
;MLSLILLWLLPVVDIFKLENILSYYSSLGVDVPNSHARYGLIERWIGYLPAGFILCWAINLKAVVAVIIATLALIGPIELYLMYRGVGPWEFFRGRSLKVVAKIFLLEAYNSIGYLLLGALVQLLAFGKLAIN
;
A
#
# COMPACT_ATOMS: atom_id res chain seq x y z
N MET A 1 -16.24 9.60 -16.49
CA MET A 1 -15.16 10.57 -16.25
C MET A 1 -15.13 11.00 -14.78
N LEU A 2 -16.22 11.53 -14.22
CA LEU A 2 -16.30 11.90 -12.79
C LEU A 2 -15.98 10.74 -11.84
N SER A 3 -16.53 9.54 -12.11
CA SER A 3 -16.25 8.34 -11.31
C SER A 3 -14.76 7.94 -11.28
N LEU A 4 -14.04 8.10 -12.40
CA LEU A 4 -12.61 7.77 -12.48
C LEU A 4 -11.77 8.77 -11.67
N ILE A 5 -12.12 10.05 -11.72
CA ILE A 5 -11.47 11.10 -10.93
C ILE A 5 -11.69 10.84 -9.44
N LEU A 6 -12.92 10.50 -9.03
CA LEU A 6 -13.22 10.16 -7.63
C LEU A 6 -12.43 8.94 -7.15
N LEU A 7 -12.28 7.90 -7.98
CA LEU A 7 -11.48 6.72 -7.64
C LEU A 7 -9.99 7.06 -7.53
N TRP A 8 -9.46 7.93 -8.39
CA TRP A 8 -8.08 8.41 -8.29
C TRP A 8 -7.81 9.28 -7.06
N LEU A 9 -8.83 9.97 -6.57
CA LEU A 9 -8.75 10.83 -5.39
C LEU A 9 -9.07 10.10 -4.08
N LEU A 10 -9.49 8.84 -4.10
CA LEU A 10 -9.69 8.03 -2.88
C LEU A 10 -8.52 8.08 -1.88
N PRO A 11 -7.24 8.04 -2.31
CA PRO A 11 -6.10 8.13 -1.38
C PRO A 11 -6.04 9.43 -0.58
N VAL A 12 -6.74 10.50 -1.00
CA VAL A 12 -6.85 11.76 -0.24
C VAL A 12 -7.53 11.53 1.12
N VAL A 13 -8.37 10.50 1.25
CA VAL A 13 -9.00 10.12 2.51
C VAL A 13 -7.96 9.79 3.58
N ASP A 14 -6.81 9.23 3.19
CA ASP A 14 -5.75 8.85 4.13
C ASP A 14 -5.13 10.08 4.82
N ILE A 15 -5.13 11.25 4.18
CA ILE A 15 -4.65 12.50 4.81
C ILE A 15 -5.49 12.82 6.05
N PHE A 16 -6.81 12.65 5.95
CA PHE A 16 -7.74 12.90 7.06
C PHE A 16 -7.72 11.79 8.11
N LYS A 17 -7.12 10.64 7.81
CA LYS A 17 -7.02 9.50 8.72
C LYS A 17 -5.64 9.31 9.33
N LEU A 18 -4.64 10.08 8.89
CA LEU A 18 -3.25 9.96 9.33
C LEU A 18 -3.10 10.03 10.86
N GLU A 19 -3.75 10.98 11.51
CA GLU A 19 -3.69 11.11 12.98
C GLU A 19 -4.28 9.89 13.70
N ASN A 20 -5.37 9.32 13.17
CA ASN A 20 -5.98 8.11 13.73
C ASN A 20 -5.07 6.89 13.55
N ILE A 21 -4.39 6.78 12.40
CA ILE A 21 -3.42 5.71 12.11
C ILE A 21 -2.23 5.81 13.07
N LEU A 22 -1.68 7.00 13.25
CA LEU A 22 -0.55 7.24 14.16
C LEU A 22 -0.94 7.00 15.62
N SER A 23 -2.11 7.47 16.04
CA SER A 23 -2.67 7.18 17.37
C SER A 23 -2.83 5.69 17.60
N TYR A 24 -3.33 4.96 16.60
CA TYR A 24 -3.44 3.51 16.66
C TYR A 24 -2.08 2.83 16.80
N TYR A 25 -1.05 3.23 16.04
CA TYR A 25 0.30 2.67 16.17
C TYR A 25 0.93 2.99 17.53
N SER A 26 0.77 4.22 18.03
CA SER A 26 1.25 4.60 19.36
C SER A 26 0.54 3.79 20.45
N SER A 27 -0.75 3.46 20.28
CA SER A 27 -1.49 2.54 21.19
C SER A 27 -0.93 1.11 21.21
N LEU A 28 -0.23 0.70 20.15
CA LEU A 28 0.51 -0.57 20.07
C LEU A 28 1.95 -0.43 20.58
N GLY A 29 2.30 0.75 21.09
CA GLY A 29 3.63 1.11 21.54
C GLY A 29 4.59 1.43 20.40
N VAL A 30 4.13 1.83 19.21
CA VAL A 30 5.01 2.18 18.08
C VAL A 30 4.82 3.64 17.70
N ASP A 31 5.82 4.46 18.00
CA ASP A 31 5.81 5.88 17.66
C ASP A 31 6.43 6.09 16.28
N VAL A 32 5.57 6.08 15.26
CA VAL A 32 5.98 6.29 13.88
C VAL A 32 6.24 7.78 13.64
N PRO A 33 7.41 8.19 13.10
CA PRO A 33 7.67 9.57 12.77
C PRO A 33 6.65 10.11 11.76
N ASN A 34 6.14 11.33 12.00
CA ASN A 34 5.21 12.00 11.09
C ASN A 34 5.75 12.10 9.65
N SER A 35 7.05 12.32 9.49
CA SER A 35 7.70 12.34 8.17
C SER A 35 7.58 10.99 7.46
N HIS A 36 7.88 9.89 8.16
CA HIS A 36 7.76 8.53 7.62
C HIS A 36 6.33 8.21 7.19
N ALA A 37 5.35 8.54 8.04
CA ALA A 37 3.95 8.30 7.71
C ALA A 37 3.49 9.13 6.49
N ARG A 38 3.94 10.37 6.34
CA ARG A 38 3.68 11.20 5.14
C ARG A 38 4.32 10.63 3.89
N TYR A 39 5.54 10.10 3.96
CA TYR A 39 6.15 9.42 2.81
C TYR A 39 5.35 8.20 2.38
N GLY A 40 4.85 7.40 3.34
CA GLY A 40 3.96 6.28 3.04
C GLY A 40 2.67 6.70 2.32
N LEU A 41 2.08 7.84 2.70
CA LEU A 41 0.93 8.40 1.98
C LEU A 41 1.26 8.76 0.53
N ILE A 42 2.42 9.41 0.33
CA ILE A 42 2.89 9.79 -1.01
C ILE A 42 3.14 8.55 -1.86
N GLU A 43 3.86 7.55 -1.34
CA GLU A 43 4.11 6.28 -2.05
C GLU A 43 2.83 5.58 -2.48
N ARG A 44 1.79 5.59 -1.64
CA ARG A 44 0.49 5.02 -2.01
C ARG A 44 -0.14 5.75 -3.18
N TRP A 45 -0.07 7.07 -3.18
CA TRP A 45 -0.76 7.88 -4.17
C TRP A 45 -0.03 7.96 -5.51
N ILE A 46 1.28 8.22 -5.49
CA ILE A 46 2.08 8.39 -6.71
C ILE A 46 2.90 7.14 -7.09
N GLY A 47 2.92 6.11 -6.24
CA GLY A 47 3.59 4.84 -6.49
C GLY A 47 2.59 3.73 -6.76
N TYR A 48 1.93 3.20 -5.73
CA TYR A 48 1.11 1.98 -5.82
C TYR A 48 -0.08 2.10 -6.76
N LEU A 49 -0.85 3.19 -6.68
CA LEU A 49 -2.01 3.39 -7.54
C LEU A 49 -1.61 3.48 -9.03
N PRO A 50 -0.70 4.38 -9.47
CA PRO A 50 -0.26 4.40 -10.86
C PRO A 50 0.46 3.12 -11.30
N ALA A 51 1.23 2.46 -10.42
CA ALA A 51 1.83 1.16 -10.74
C ALA A 51 0.77 0.12 -11.06
N GLY A 52 -0.30 0.03 -10.26
CA GLY A 52 -1.41 -0.88 -10.50
C GLY A 52 -2.12 -0.61 -11.82
N PHE A 53 -2.31 0.67 -12.16
CA PHE A 53 -2.87 1.09 -13.44
C PHE A 53 -1.99 0.65 -14.62
N ILE A 54 -0.69 0.96 -14.58
CA ILE A 54 0.26 0.67 -15.66
C ILE A 54 0.43 -0.85 -15.83
N LEU A 55 0.57 -1.59 -14.73
CA LEU A 55 0.70 -3.04 -14.78
C LEU A 55 -0.57 -3.68 -15.34
N CYS A 56 -1.76 -3.24 -14.93
CA CYS A 56 -3.00 -3.81 -15.48
C CYS A 56 -3.14 -3.52 -16.98
N TRP A 57 -2.72 -2.34 -17.43
CA TRP A 57 -2.66 -2.02 -18.85
C TRP A 57 -1.69 -2.93 -19.63
N ALA A 58 -0.52 -3.22 -19.06
CA ALA A 58 0.54 -3.98 -19.73
C ALA A 58 0.30 -5.50 -19.72
N ILE A 59 -0.16 -6.06 -18.60
CA ILE A 59 -0.15 -7.51 -18.36
C ILE A 59 -1.50 -8.08 -17.91
N ASN A 60 -2.58 -7.30 -17.90
CA ASN A 60 -3.92 -7.66 -17.41
C ASN A 60 -4.03 -7.96 -15.91
N LEU A 61 -5.26 -7.95 -15.40
CA LEU A 61 -5.55 -8.10 -13.96
C LEU A 61 -5.06 -9.42 -13.35
N LYS A 62 -5.18 -10.55 -14.07
CA LYS A 62 -4.76 -11.86 -13.54
C LYS A 62 -3.26 -11.89 -13.30
N ALA A 63 -2.47 -11.36 -14.23
CA ALA A 63 -1.02 -11.30 -14.05
C ALA A 63 -0.62 -10.28 -12.98
N VAL A 64 -1.33 -9.15 -12.85
CA VAL A 64 -1.12 -8.19 -11.73
C VAL A 64 -1.29 -8.88 -10.38
N VAL A 65 -2.37 -9.65 -10.19
CA VAL A 65 -2.60 -10.40 -8.95
C VAL A 65 -1.47 -11.40 -8.69
N ALA A 66 -1.00 -12.10 -9.73
CA ALA A 66 0.14 -13.00 -9.60
C ALA A 66 1.43 -12.27 -9.19
N VAL A 67 1.70 -11.08 -9.74
CA VAL A 67 2.84 -10.22 -9.36
C VAL A 67 2.73 -9.77 -7.90
N ILE A 68 1.54 -9.39 -7.43
CA ILE A 68 1.31 -9.03 -6.02
C ILE A 68 1.64 -10.21 -5.11
N ILE A 69 1.11 -11.40 -5.41
CA ILE A 69 1.35 -12.61 -4.63
C ILE A 69 2.84 -12.97 -4.63
N ALA A 70 3.49 -12.94 -5.79
CA ALA A 70 4.92 -13.24 -5.92
C ALA A 70 5.76 -12.23 -5.12
N THR A 71 5.45 -10.94 -5.20
CA THR A 71 6.14 -9.89 -4.43
C THR A 71 5.97 -10.10 -2.93
N LEU A 72 4.76 -10.39 -2.45
CA LEU A 72 4.52 -10.68 -1.04
C LEU A 72 5.25 -11.93 -0.57
N ALA A 73 5.30 -12.98 -1.38
CA ALA A 73 5.97 -14.23 -1.02
C ALA A 73 7.50 -14.08 -0.97
N LEU A 74 8.07 -13.30 -1.89
CA LEU A 74 9.52 -13.14 -2.01
C LEU A 74 10.08 -12.02 -1.14
N ILE A 75 9.43 -10.85 -1.17
CA ILE A 75 9.92 -9.63 -0.50
C ILE A 75 9.27 -9.47 0.88
N GLY A 76 8.02 -9.91 1.07
CA GLY A 76 7.31 -9.76 2.33
C GLY A 76 8.05 -10.31 3.56
N PRO A 77 8.64 -11.52 3.52
CA PRO A 77 9.42 -12.04 4.65
C PRO A 77 10.67 -11.21 4.95
N ILE A 78 11.34 -10.70 3.90
CA ILE A 78 12.53 -9.86 4.03
C ILE A 78 12.15 -8.53 4.69
N GLU A 79 11.06 -7.91 4.21
CA GLU A 79 10.57 -6.65 4.73
C GLU A 79 10.14 -6.78 6.19
N LEU A 80 9.35 -7.82 6.53
CA LEU A 80 8.94 -8.10 7.89
C LEU A 80 10.15 -8.34 8.80
N TYR A 81 11.19 -9.02 8.31
CA TYR A 81 12.43 -9.20 9.06
C TYR A 81 13.14 -7.88 9.32
N LEU A 82 13.31 -7.02 8.30
CA LEU A 82 13.94 -5.71 8.45
C LEU A 82 13.16 -4.80 9.40
N MET A 83 11.83 -4.81 9.29
CA MET A 83 10.95 -4.12 10.23
C MET A 83 11.15 -4.64 11.66
N TYR A 84 11.15 -5.96 11.86
CA TYR A 84 11.31 -6.56 13.18
C TYR A 84 12.68 -6.23 13.80
N ARG A 85 13.73 -6.17 12.99
CA ARG A 85 15.08 -5.79 13.42
C ARG A 85 15.25 -4.29 13.62
N GLY A 86 14.30 -3.47 13.15
CA GLY A 86 14.39 -2.01 13.19
C GLY A 86 15.58 -1.47 12.42
N VAL A 87 15.75 -1.94 11.17
CA VAL A 87 16.86 -1.58 10.28
C VAL A 87 16.38 -0.57 9.23
N GLY A 88 17.18 0.47 8.97
CA GLY A 88 16.94 1.44 7.89
C GLY A 88 15.73 2.33 8.17
N PRO A 89 14.72 2.41 7.29
CA PRO A 89 13.56 3.26 7.54
C PRO A 89 12.70 2.78 8.72
N TRP A 90 12.97 1.58 9.25
CA TRP A 90 12.17 0.90 10.27
C TRP A 90 12.68 1.06 11.71
N GLU A 91 13.63 1.96 11.98
CA GLU A 91 14.25 2.09 13.31
C GLU A 91 13.26 2.25 14.48
N PHE A 92 12.09 2.85 14.24
CA PHE A 92 11.03 3.02 15.23
C PHE A 92 10.39 1.70 15.71
N PHE A 93 10.62 0.59 15.02
CA PHE A 93 10.22 -0.76 15.47
C PHE A 93 11.25 -1.46 16.36
N ARG A 94 12.43 -0.87 16.59
CA ARG A 94 13.50 -1.49 17.36
C ARG A 94 13.02 -1.87 18.77
N GLY A 95 13.22 -3.13 19.14
CA GLY A 95 12.81 -3.68 20.44
C GLY A 95 11.33 -4.00 20.58
N ARG A 96 10.53 -3.90 19.50
CA ARG A 96 9.10 -4.26 19.52
C ARG A 96 8.90 -5.75 19.29
N SER A 97 7.81 -6.28 19.85
CA SER A 97 7.48 -7.70 19.69
C SER A 97 7.12 -8.02 18.23
N LEU A 98 7.51 -9.21 17.75
CA LEU A 98 7.18 -9.67 16.39
C LEU A 98 5.67 -9.61 16.12
N LYS A 99 4.84 -9.90 17.13
CA LYS A 99 3.38 -9.82 17.02
C LYS A 99 2.89 -8.42 16.64
N VAL A 100 3.44 -7.37 17.26
CA VAL A 100 3.10 -5.97 16.95
C VAL A 100 3.59 -5.59 15.55
N VAL A 101 4.84 -5.94 15.23
CA VAL A 101 5.43 -5.63 13.92
C VAL A 101 4.66 -6.33 12.79
N ALA A 102 4.38 -7.62 12.93
CA ALA A 102 3.61 -8.38 11.95
C ALA A 102 2.20 -7.81 11.74
N LYS A 103 1.55 -7.35 12.83
CA LYS A 103 0.24 -6.70 12.73
C LYS A 103 0.31 -5.42 11.89
N ILE A 104 1.30 -4.57 12.13
CA ILE A 104 1.45 -3.31 11.39
C ILE A 104 1.89 -3.60 9.94
N PHE A 105 2.81 -4.54 9.72
CA PHE A 105 3.19 -5.00 8.38
C PHE A 105 1.98 -5.46 7.57
N LEU A 106 1.09 -6.29 8.15
CA LEU A 106 -0.11 -6.76 7.45
C LEU A 106 -1.09 -5.62 7.13
N LEU A 107 -1.24 -4.63 8.02
CA LEU A 107 -2.07 -3.45 7.77
C LEU A 107 -1.51 -2.61 6.61
N GLU A 108 -0.21 -2.39 6.60
CA GLU A 108 0.47 -1.62 5.56
C GLU A 108 0.49 -2.36 4.22
N ALA A 109 0.71 -3.67 4.24
CA ALA A 109 0.60 -4.53 3.06
C ALA A 109 -0.81 -4.51 2.50
N TYR A 110 -1.84 -4.63 3.35
CA TYR A 110 -3.24 -4.55 2.92
C TYR A 110 -3.54 -3.23 2.21
N ASN A 111 -3.11 -2.09 2.78
CA ASN A 111 -3.29 -0.78 2.15
C ASN A 111 -2.57 -0.70 0.80
N SER A 112 -1.32 -1.13 0.74
CA SER A 112 -0.50 -1.08 -0.49
C SER A 112 -1.11 -1.93 -1.61
N ILE A 113 -1.57 -3.14 -1.30
CA ILE A 113 -2.31 -4.01 -2.22
C ILE A 113 -3.62 -3.36 -2.65
N GLY A 114 -4.35 -2.75 -1.72
CA GLY A 114 -5.59 -2.03 -2.00
C GLY A 114 -5.40 -0.94 -3.05
N TYR A 115 -4.33 -0.14 -2.94
CA TYR A 115 -4.02 0.91 -3.91
C TYR A 115 -3.56 0.36 -5.26
N LEU A 116 -2.76 -0.71 -5.29
CA LEU A 116 -2.42 -1.42 -6.53
C LEU A 116 -3.67 -1.94 -7.26
N LEU A 117 -4.57 -2.59 -6.54
CA LEU A 117 -5.82 -3.11 -7.10
C LEU A 117 -6.77 -1.99 -7.53
N LEU A 118 -6.82 -0.88 -6.78
CA LEU A 118 -7.58 0.31 -7.17
C LEU A 118 -7.06 0.88 -8.49
N GLY A 119 -5.73 0.99 -8.65
CA GLY A 119 -5.12 1.40 -9.91
C GLY A 119 -5.49 0.49 -11.07
N ALA A 120 -5.40 -0.82 -10.87
CA ALA A 120 -5.82 -1.81 -11.87
C ALA A 120 -7.30 -1.68 -12.23
N LEU A 121 -8.17 -1.47 -11.24
CA LEU A 121 -9.60 -1.24 -11.46
C LEU A 121 -9.85 0.04 -12.26
N VAL A 122 -9.16 1.14 -11.94
CA VAL A 122 -9.26 2.40 -12.69
C VAL A 122 -8.87 2.18 -14.15
N GLN A 123 -7.82 1.39 -14.41
CA GLN A 123 -7.43 1.04 -15.78
C GLN A 123 -8.53 0.28 -16.51
N LEU A 124 -9.10 -0.75 -15.87
CA LEU A 124 -10.18 -1.54 -16.46
C LEU A 124 -11.44 -0.69 -16.70
N LEU A 125 -11.76 0.25 -15.83
CA LEU A 125 -12.92 1.14 -16.03
C LEU A 125 -12.68 2.20 -17.10
N ALA A 126 -11.43 2.65 -17.26
CA ALA A 126 -11.06 3.64 -18.28
C ALA A 126 -10.96 3.03 -19.68
N PHE A 127 -10.44 1.80 -19.80
CA PHE A 127 -10.12 1.16 -21.10
C PHE A 127 -10.85 -0.16 -21.35
N GLY A 128 -11.55 -0.73 -20.37
CA GLY A 128 -12.28 -2.01 -20.49
C GLY A 128 -13.53 -1.95 -21.37
N LYS A 129 -13.90 -0.78 -21.91
CA LYS A 129 -14.86 -0.67 -23.03
C LYS A 129 -14.24 -1.04 -24.39
N LEU A 130 -12.92 -1.24 -24.49
CA LEU A 130 -12.24 -1.60 -25.75
C LEU A 130 -11.90 -3.09 -25.89
N ALA A 131 -12.16 -3.93 -24.87
CA ALA A 131 -11.80 -5.34 -24.87
C ALA A 131 -13.00 -6.31 -24.96
N ILE A 132 -14.19 -5.78 -25.25
CA ILE A 132 -15.39 -6.57 -25.57
C ILE A 132 -15.86 -6.12 -26.97
N ASN A 133 -15.07 -6.45 -27.99
CA ASN A 133 -15.48 -6.47 -29.38
C ASN A 133 -14.92 -7.76 -30.00
#